data_AF-D5ER60-F1
#
_entry.id   AF-D5ER60-F1
#
_cell.length_a   1.000
_cell.length_b   1.000
_cell.length_c   1.000
_cell.angle_alpha   90.00
_cell.angle_beta   90.00
_cell.angle_gamma   90.00
#
_symmetry.space_group_name_H-M   'P 1'
#
loop_
_entity.id
_entity.type
_entity.pdbx_description
1 polymer ?
#
loop_
_entity_poly.entity_id
_entity_poly.type
_entity_poly.pdbx_seq_one_letter_code
_entity_poly.pdbx_strand_id
1 'polypeptide(L)'
;MNTENKLKALELAIKFSLLFGVLVSSIWAYLKYNDTKEKEFYTYYWNQKFQLFLDTSEAAAVMATTSDLQTFRQARSKYFELFYGQLSLVEGPGVKSAMEAFAPLVPREASPKLPASQLEQPAYKLTIQLKNELLLAWESPFNELDMHSTQPQ
;
A
#
# COMPACT_ATOMS: atom_id res chain seq x y z
N MET A 1 26.67 -5.11 62.22
CA MET A 1 25.57 -4.60 61.36
C MET A 1 24.28 -5.31 61.74
N ASN A 2 23.29 -4.58 62.27
CA ASN A 2 22.04 -5.12 62.85
C ASN A 2 21.19 -5.85 61.78
N THR A 3 20.61 -7.01 62.13
CA THR A 3 19.78 -7.84 61.23
C THR A 3 18.55 -7.09 60.72
N GLU A 4 17.98 -6.19 61.53
CA GLU A 4 16.84 -5.36 61.16
C GLU A 4 17.16 -4.41 59.98
N ASN A 5 18.37 -3.82 59.95
CA ASN A 5 18.78 -2.94 58.86
C ASN A 5 18.99 -3.72 57.55
N LYS A 6 19.41 -4.99 57.64
CA LYS A 6 19.55 -5.88 56.47
C LYS A 6 18.18 -6.22 55.88
N LEU A 7 17.17 -6.48 56.72
CA LEU A 7 15.79 -6.74 56.27
C LEU A 7 15.18 -5.52 55.57
N LYS A 8 15.31 -4.33 56.16
CA LYS A 8 14.81 -3.08 55.55
C LYS A 8 15.49 -2.77 54.21
N ALA A 9 16.80 -2.98 54.13
CA ALA A 9 17.55 -2.79 52.88
C ALA A 9 17.11 -3.78 51.78
N LEU A 10 16.84 -5.04 52.14
CA LEU A 10 16.36 -6.06 51.21
C LEU A 10 14.95 -5.76 50.71
N GLU A 11 14.04 -5.35 51.60
CA GLU A 11 12.69 -4.93 51.23
C GLU A 11 12.72 -3.72 50.28
N LEU A 12 13.57 -2.73 50.57
CA LEU A 12 13.74 -1.56 49.72
C LEU A 12 14.29 -1.94 48.34
N ALA A 13 15.30 -2.83 48.28
CA ALA A 13 15.86 -3.32 47.02
C ALA A 13 14.82 -4.08 46.16
N ILE A 14 13.97 -4.91 46.77
CA ILE A 14 12.88 -5.60 46.08
C ILE A 14 11.85 -4.60 45.53
N LYS A 15 11.47 -3.58 46.30
CA LYS A 15 10.53 -2.55 45.81
C LYS A 15 11.12 -1.76 44.64
N PHE A 16 12.40 -1.40 44.71
CA PHE A 16 13.09 -0.74 43.60
C PHE A 16 13.19 -1.63 42.37
N SER A 17 13.49 -2.92 42.51
CA SER A 17 13.58 -3.84 41.36
C SER A 17 12.22 -4.03 40.69
N LEU A 18 11.12 -4.10 41.46
CA LEU A 18 9.77 -4.14 40.92
C LEU A 18 9.41 -2.86 40.15
N LEU A 19 9.68 -1.69 40.73
CA LEU A 19 9.43 -0.40 40.06
C LEU A 19 10.25 -0.27 38.79
N PHE A 20 11.53 -0.67 38.83
CA PHE A 20 12.39 -0.67 37.66
C PHE A 20 11.88 -1.63 36.58
N GLY A 21 11.46 -2.84 36.96
CA GLY A 21 10.87 -3.81 36.04
C GLY A 21 9.61 -3.28 35.36
N VAL A 22 8.73 -2.58 36.09
CA VAL A 22 7.53 -1.94 35.52
C VAL A 22 7.90 -0.80 34.56
N LEU A 23 8.89 0.02 34.89
CA LEU A 23 9.33 1.11 34.01
C LEU A 23 9.92 0.56 32.70
N VAL A 24 10.80 -0.42 32.79
CA VAL A 24 11.42 -1.04 31.61
C VAL A 24 10.37 -1.72 30.73
N SER A 25 9.43 -2.48 31.33
CA SER A 25 8.38 -3.15 30.56
C SER A 25 7.42 -2.14 29.91
N SER A 26 7.12 -1.03 30.58
CA SER A 26 6.27 0.05 30.03
C SER A 26 6.93 0.74 28.84
N ILE A 27 8.23 1.07 28.94
CA ILE A 27 8.98 1.66 27.82
C ILE A 27 9.02 0.70 26.63
N TRP A 28 9.31 -0.59 26.88
CA TRP A 28 9.35 -1.59 25.82
C TRP A 28 8.00 -1.78 25.14
N ALA A 29 6.91 -1.84 25.92
CA ALA A 29 5.55 -1.94 25.40
C ALA A 29 5.18 -0.72 24.55
N TYR A 30 5.56 0.50 24.99
CA TYR A 30 5.32 1.73 24.24
C TYR A 30 6.06 1.73 22.90
N LEU A 31 7.35 1.38 22.88
CA LEU A 31 8.14 1.30 21.64
C LEU A 31 7.55 0.27 20.67
N LYS A 32 7.16 -0.91 21.17
CA LYS A 32 6.54 -1.97 20.37
C LYS A 32 5.17 -1.54 19.82
N TYR A 33 4.38 -0.79 20.60
CA TYR A 33 3.07 -0.31 20.20
C TYR A 33 3.15 0.64 18.99
N ASN A 34 4.13 1.56 19.00
CA ASN A 34 4.33 2.49 17.89
C ASN A 34 4.73 1.74 16.61
N ASP A 35 5.71 0.83 16.69
CA ASP A 35 6.14 -0.01 15.56
C ASP A 35 4.99 -0.86 15.01
N THR A 36 4.11 -1.38 15.88
CA THR A 36 2.95 -2.18 15.46
C THR A 36 1.91 -1.34 14.73
N LYS A 37 1.56 -0.16 15.25
CA LYS A 37 0.58 0.73 14.61
C LYS A 37 1.01 1.18 13.23
N GLU A 38 2.29 1.52 13.09
CA GLU A 38 2.86 1.93 11.83
C GLU A 38 2.74 0.80 10.81
N LYS A 39 3.20 -0.41 11.16
CA LYS A 39 3.05 -1.60 10.31
C LYS A 39 1.61 -1.89 9.91
N GLU A 40 0.66 -1.78 10.84
CA GLU A 40 -0.76 -2.00 10.56
C GLU A 40 -1.32 -0.99 9.56
N PHE A 41 -1.03 0.30 9.74
CA PHE A 41 -1.46 1.36 8.84
C PHE A 41 -0.94 1.13 7.41
N TYR A 42 0.35 0.85 7.28
CA TYR A 42 0.96 0.60 5.98
C TYR A 42 0.49 -0.70 5.33
N THR A 43 0.27 -1.75 6.13
CA THR A 43 -0.29 -3.00 5.61
C THR A 43 -1.67 -2.74 5.00
N TYR A 44 -2.51 -1.96 5.69
CA TYR A 44 -3.81 -1.57 5.17
C TYR A 44 -3.68 -0.75 3.87
N TYR A 45 -2.83 0.28 3.87
CA TYR A 45 -2.57 1.11 2.69
C TYR A 45 -2.09 0.28 1.49
N TRP A 46 -1.11 -0.60 1.69
CA TRP A 46 -0.58 -1.48 0.65
C TRP A 46 -1.63 -2.42 0.09
N ASN A 47 -2.45 -3.02 0.94
CA ASN A 47 -3.52 -3.90 0.50
C ASN A 47 -4.55 -3.14 -0.34
N GLN A 48 -4.92 -1.92 0.04
CA GLN A 48 -5.83 -1.09 -0.76
C GLN A 48 -5.21 -0.71 -2.11
N LYS A 49 -3.95 -0.26 -2.12
CA LYS A 49 -3.22 0.06 -3.36
C LYS A 49 -3.11 -1.15 -4.28
N PHE A 50 -2.77 -2.32 -3.75
CA PHE A 50 -2.70 -3.57 -4.50
C PHE A 50 -4.05 -3.94 -5.12
N GLN A 51 -5.14 -3.79 -4.35
CA GLN A 51 -6.49 -4.06 -4.85
C GLN A 51 -6.86 -3.13 -6.01
N LEU A 52 -6.57 -1.82 -5.91
CA LEU A 52 -6.80 -0.86 -7.00
C LEU A 52 -6.02 -1.22 -8.27
N PHE A 53 -4.80 -1.74 -8.12
CA PHE A 53 -4.00 -2.19 -9.26
C PHE A 53 -4.60 -3.42 -9.93
N LEU A 54 -5.06 -4.40 -9.14
CA LEU A 54 -5.76 -5.57 -9.66
C LEU A 54 -7.02 -5.18 -10.41
N ASP A 55 -7.84 -4.31 -9.82
CA ASP A 55 -9.10 -3.85 -10.41
C ASP A 55 -8.87 -3.09 -11.73
N THR A 56 -7.80 -2.31 -11.81
CA THR A 56 -7.42 -1.56 -13.01
C THR A 56 -6.92 -2.51 -14.11
N SER A 57 -6.06 -3.47 -13.74
CA SER A 57 -5.55 -4.49 -14.67
C SER A 57 -6.68 -5.38 -15.19
N GLU A 58 -7.61 -5.78 -14.34
CA GLU A 58 -8.79 -6.56 -14.71
C GLU A 58 -9.66 -5.78 -15.70
N ALA A 59 -10.00 -4.53 -15.39
CA ALA A 59 -10.81 -3.70 -16.27
C ALA A 59 -10.17 -3.52 -17.66
N ALA A 60 -8.84 -3.29 -17.70
CA ALA A 60 -8.10 -3.19 -18.96
C ALA A 60 -8.10 -4.50 -19.76
N ALA A 61 -7.88 -5.64 -19.09
CA ALA A 61 -7.89 -6.97 -19.71
C ALA A 61 -9.29 -7.34 -20.24
N VAL A 62 -10.34 -7.06 -19.47
CA VAL A 62 -11.73 -7.29 -19.90
C VAL A 62 -12.06 -6.46 -21.14
N MET A 63 -11.69 -5.18 -21.18
CA MET A 63 -11.88 -4.34 -22.36
C MET A 63 -11.20 -4.90 -23.61
N ALA A 64 -10.00 -5.46 -23.46
CA ALA A 64 -9.25 -6.02 -24.58
C ALA A 64 -9.83 -7.35 -25.12
N THR A 65 -10.43 -8.16 -24.26
CA THR A 65 -10.74 -9.57 -24.56
C THR A 65 -12.23 -9.88 -24.71
N THR A 66 -13.12 -9.06 -24.14
CA THR A 66 -14.56 -9.36 -24.16
C THR A 66 -15.20 -9.13 -25.53
N SER A 67 -16.10 -10.03 -25.90
CA SER A 67 -16.98 -9.88 -27.07
C SER A 67 -18.35 -9.27 -26.72
N ASP A 68 -18.66 -9.13 -25.43
CA ASP A 68 -19.93 -8.58 -24.96
C ASP A 68 -19.86 -7.06 -24.75
N LEU A 69 -20.79 -6.34 -25.39
CA LEU A 69 -20.82 -4.88 -25.38
C LEU A 69 -21.14 -4.32 -24.00
N GLN A 70 -22.00 -4.97 -23.23
CA GLN A 70 -22.36 -4.50 -21.89
C GLN A 70 -21.16 -4.63 -20.94
N THR A 71 -20.52 -5.79 -20.95
CA THR A 71 -19.30 -6.07 -20.19
C THR A 71 -18.19 -5.09 -20.55
N PHE A 72 -17.98 -4.81 -21.85
CA PHE A 72 -17.01 -3.81 -22.28
C PHE A 72 -17.30 -2.42 -21.70
N ARG A 73 -18.57 -1.98 -21.76
CA ARG A 73 -18.97 -0.65 -21.24
C ARG A 73 -18.77 -0.55 -19.72
N GLN A 74 -19.08 -1.61 -18.99
CA GLN A 74 -18.86 -1.68 -17.54
C GLN A 74 -17.37 -1.62 -17.19
N ALA A 75 -16.55 -2.42 -17.86
CA ALA A 75 -15.09 -2.41 -17.67
C ALA A 75 -14.48 -1.04 -18.01
N ARG A 76 -14.93 -0.42 -19.11
CA ARG A 76 -14.52 0.94 -19.48
C ARG A 76 -14.89 1.97 -18.41
N SER A 77 -16.10 1.90 -17.88
CA SER A 77 -16.54 2.79 -16.80
C SER A 77 -15.68 2.60 -15.54
N LYS A 78 -15.49 1.34 -15.09
CA LYS A 78 -14.66 0.98 -13.94
C LYS A 78 -13.23 1.51 -14.11
N TYR A 79 -12.64 1.30 -15.29
CA TYR A 79 -11.29 1.79 -15.60
C TYR A 79 -11.16 3.32 -15.44
N PHE A 80 -12.09 4.09 -16.03
CA PHE A 80 -12.02 5.56 -15.96
C PHE A 80 -12.37 6.11 -14.56
N GLU A 81 -13.24 5.44 -13.81
CA GLU A 81 -13.50 5.77 -12.41
C GLU A 81 -12.25 5.60 -11.54
N LEU A 82 -11.51 4.50 -11.73
CA LEU A 82 -10.24 4.28 -11.05
C LEU A 82 -9.20 5.33 -11.48
N PHE A 83 -9.05 5.54 -12.79
CA PHE A 83 -8.06 6.46 -13.37
C PHE A 83 -8.22 7.90 -12.89
N TYR A 84 -9.45 8.42 -12.86
CA TYR A 84 -9.71 9.78 -12.42
C TYR A 84 -10.04 9.90 -10.92
N GLY A 85 -10.05 8.77 -10.20
CA GLY A 85 -10.51 8.67 -8.82
C GLY A 85 -9.47 8.03 -7.92
N GLN A 86 -9.83 6.88 -7.34
CA GLN A 86 -9.10 6.29 -6.22
C GLN A 86 -7.64 5.94 -6.56
N LEU A 87 -7.36 5.49 -7.78
CA LEU A 87 -5.99 5.11 -8.17
C LEU A 87 -5.08 6.33 -8.31
N SER A 88 -5.59 7.47 -8.79
CA SER A 88 -4.82 8.71 -8.93
C SER A 88 -4.27 9.27 -7.61
N LEU A 89 -4.81 8.82 -6.47
CA LEU A 89 -4.35 9.23 -5.14
C LEU A 89 -3.07 8.49 -4.71
N VAL A 90 -2.83 7.30 -5.24
CA VAL A 90 -1.82 6.36 -4.73
C VAL A 90 -0.85 5.87 -5.79
N GLU A 91 -1.11 6.16 -7.07
CA GLU A 91 -0.25 5.77 -8.18
C GLU A 91 1.09 6.50 -8.18
N GLY A 92 2.15 5.77 -8.51
CA GLY A 92 3.44 6.34 -8.84
C GLY A 92 3.50 6.87 -10.28
N PRO A 93 4.59 7.58 -10.62
CA PRO A 93 4.74 8.20 -11.94
C PRO A 93 4.75 7.19 -13.10
N GLY A 94 5.25 5.97 -12.86
CA GLY A 94 5.27 4.90 -13.87
C GLY A 94 3.88 4.40 -14.23
N VAL A 95 3.05 4.11 -13.21
CA VAL A 95 1.65 3.70 -13.41
C VAL A 95 0.86 4.83 -14.05
N LYS A 96 0.97 6.06 -13.54
CA LYS A 96 0.30 7.23 -14.13
C LYS A 96 0.58 7.38 -15.63
N SER A 97 1.86 7.35 -16.02
CA SER A 97 2.26 7.47 -17.43
C SER A 97 1.70 6.31 -18.28
N ALA A 98 1.67 5.09 -17.75
CA ALA A 98 1.09 3.95 -18.44
C ALA A 98 -0.43 4.08 -18.62
N MET A 99 -1.14 4.60 -17.61
CA MET A 99 -2.57 4.87 -17.70
C MET A 99 -2.88 5.99 -18.69
N GLU A 100 -2.11 7.09 -18.66
CA GLU A 100 -2.22 8.18 -19.63
C GLU A 100 -1.94 7.72 -21.06
N ALA A 101 -1.06 6.74 -21.27
CA ALA A 101 -0.80 6.14 -22.57
C ALA A 101 -1.90 5.16 -23.02
N PHE A 102 -2.53 4.46 -22.08
CA PHE A 102 -3.60 3.49 -22.36
C PHE A 102 -4.96 4.17 -22.63
N ALA A 103 -5.33 5.14 -21.80
CA ALA A 103 -6.61 5.84 -21.85
C ALA A 103 -7.04 6.37 -23.24
N PRO A 104 -6.17 7.00 -24.07
CA PRO A 104 -6.57 7.50 -25.39
C PRO A 104 -6.84 6.39 -26.40
N LEU A 105 -6.36 5.16 -26.17
CA LEU A 105 -6.58 4.02 -27.06
C LEU A 105 -7.95 3.37 -26.85
N VAL A 106 -8.56 3.59 -25.69
CA VAL A 106 -9.86 3.00 -25.33
C VAL A 106 -10.97 3.58 -26.22
N PRO A 107 -11.68 2.75 -27.01
CA PRO A 107 -12.78 3.22 -27.86
C PRO A 107 -13.86 3.96 -27.07
N ARG A 108 -14.19 5.18 -27.51
CA ARG A 108 -15.23 6.03 -26.91
C ARG A 108 -16.60 5.91 -27.58
N GLU A 109 -16.64 5.25 -28.73
CA GLU A 109 -17.86 5.04 -29.52
C GLU A 109 -18.92 4.26 -28.73
N ALA A 110 -20.17 4.42 -29.15
CA ALA A 110 -21.29 3.70 -28.52
C ALA A 110 -21.24 2.19 -28.80
N SER A 111 -20.76 1.80 -29.99
CA SER A 111 -20.72 0.41 -30.46
C SER A 111 -19.35 0.08 -31.10
N PRO A 112 -18.28 -0.04 -30.29
CA PRO A 112 -16.96 -0.39 -30.81
C PRO A 112 -16.95 -1.81 -31.40
N LYS A 113 -16.00 -2.07 -32.31
CA LYS A 113 -15.72 -3.43 -32.77
C LYS A 113 -15.12 -4.24 -31.62
N LEU A 114 -15.77 -5.37 -31.30
CA LEU A 114 -15.37 -6.27 -30.21
C LEU A 114 -14.99 -7.66 -30.76
N PRO A 115 -14.05 -8.38 -30.11
CA PRO A 115 -13.19 -7.90 -29.02
C PRO A 115 -12.25 -6.78 -29.50
N ALA A 116 -11.92 -5.85 -28.61
CA ALA A 116 -11.05 -4.72 -28.92
C ALA A 116 -9.58 -5.15 -28.86
N SER A 117 -9.19 -6.10 -29.71
CA SER A 117 -7.87 -6.75 -29.68
C SER A 117 -6.68 -5.78 -29.81
N GLN A 118 -6.90 -4.60 -30.39
CA GLN A 118 -5.91 -3.51 -30.39
C GLN A 118 -5.49 -3.05 -28.99
N LEU A 119 -6.30 -3.33 -27.95
CA LEU A 119 -6.02 -3.00 -26.56
C LEU A 119 -5.21 -4.08 -25.82
N GLU A 120 -5.02 -5.28 -26.37
CA GLU A 120 -4.33 -6.38 -25.67
C GLU A 120 -2.90 -6.01 -25.25
N GLN A 121 -2.10 -5.52 -26.19
CA GLN A 121 -0.73 -5.11 -25.92
C GLN A 121 -0.65 -3.88 -24.99
N PRO A 122 -1.44 -2.80 -25.21
CA PRO A 122 -1.53 -1.71 -24.25
C PRO A 122 -1.95 -2.14 -22.84
N ALA A 123 -2.96 -3.01 -22.71
CA ALA A 123 -3.44 -3.51 -21.41
C ALA A 123 -2.33 -4.29 -20.70
N TYR A 124 -1.64 -5.18 -21.42
CA TYR A 124 -0.51 -5.91 -20.88
C TYR A 124 0.62 -4.99 -20.40
N LYS A 125 0.98 -3.97 -21.20
CA LYS A 125 1.99 -2.98 -20.80
C LYS A 125 1.61 -2.23 -19.53
N LEU A 126 0.32 -1.87 -19.37
CA LEU A 126 -0.20 -1.28 -18.14
C LEU A 126 -0.02 -2.24 -16.95
N THR A 127 -0.41 -3.52 -17.10
CA THR A 127 -0.22 -4.55 -16.06
C THR A 127 1.25 -4.70 -15.66
N ILE A 128 2.19 -4.63 -16.62
CA ILE A 128 3.62 -4.67 -16.32
C ILE A 128 4.06 -3.49 -15.47
N GLN A 129 3.56 -2.28 -15.73
CA GLN A 129 3.91 -1.11 -14.92
C GLN A 129 3.31 -1.17 -13.52
N LEU A 130 2.06 -1.64 -13.39
CA LEU A 130 1.45 -1.92 -12.09
C LEU A 130 2.28 -2.93 -11.29
N LYS A 131 2.75 -4.01 -11.95
CA LYS A 131 3.62 -5.01 -11.34
C LYS A 131 4.96 -4.42 -10.91
N ASN A 132 5.59 -3.61 -11.76
CA ASN A 132 6.89 -3.00 -11.46
C ASN A 132 6.80 -2.08 -10.25
N GLU A 133 5.72 -1.31 -10.13
CA GLU A 133 5.52 -0.45 -8.96
C GLU A 133 5.34 -1.26 -7.66
N LEU A 134 4.64 -2.39 -7.71
CA LEU A 134 4.54 -3.31 -6.57
C LEU A 134 5.89 -3.95 -6.21
N LEU A 135 6.73 -4.25 -7.20
CA LEU A 135 8.08 -4.79 -6.95
C LEU A 135 8.98 -3.75 -6.27
N LEU A 136 8.96 -2.51 -6.75
CA LEU A 136 9.72 -1.41 -6.12
C LEU A 136 9.29 -1.18 -4.67
N ALA A 137 7.98 -1.22 -4.43
CA ALA A 137 7.40 -1.15 -3.09
C ALA A 137 7.85 -2.29 -2.16
N TRP A 138 8.04 -3.49 -2.71
CA TRP A 138 8.46 -4.66 -1.95
C TRP A 138 9.96 -4.63 -1.60
N GLU A 139 10.80 -4.08 -2.50
CA GLU A 139 12.24 -3.94 -2.26
C GLU A 139 12.56 -2.90 -1.19
N SER A 140 11.75 -1.84 -1.11
CA SER A 140 11.89 -0.79 -0.13
C SER A 140 10.53 -0.43 0.46
N PRO A 141 9.95 -1.33 1.27
CA PRO A 141 8.73 -1.01 1.99
C PRO A 141 9.08 0.14 2.93
N PHE A 142 8.25 1.19 2.95
CA PHE A 142 8.46 2.37 3.80
C PHE A 142 9.55 3.37 3.38
N ASN A 143 10.09 3.31 2.17
CA ASN A 143 11.09 4.31 1.72
C ASN A 143 10.57 5.77 1.84
N GLU A 144 9.25 5.93 1.76
CA GLU A 144 8.54 7.21 1.94
C GLU A 144 8.67 7.78 3.37
N LEU A 145 8.88 6.93 4.38
CA LEU A 145 9.10 7.33 5.77
C LEU A 145 10.53 7.78 6.04
N ASP A 146 11.49 7.12 5.41
CA ASP A 146 12.92 7.39 5.65
C ASP A 146 13.34 8.77 5.12
N MET A 147 12.63 9.32 4.12
CA MET A 147 12.92 10.63 3.55
C MET A 147 12.68 11.82 4.51
N HIS A 148 11.96 11.63 5.62
CA HIS A 148 11.81 12.68 6.64
C HIS A 148 12.93 12.71 7.69
N SER A 149 13.84 11.72 7.70
CA SER A 149 14.96 11.65 8.65
C SER A 149 16.23 12.37 8.19
N THR A 150 16.29 12.83 6.93
CA THR A 150 17.52 13.32 6.28
C THR A 150 17.44 14.75 5.72
N GLN A 151 16.47 15.57 6.14
CA GLN A 151 16.55 17.01 5.89
C GLN A 151 17.34 17.70 7.02
N PRO A 152 18.59 18.16 6.79
CA PRO A 152 19.22 19.09 7.72
C PRO A 152 18.41 20.38 7.74
N GLN A 153 18.05 20.83 8.96
CA GLN A 153 17.49 22.15 9.21
C GLN A 153 18.48 23.26 8.88
#